data_AF-A0A420HCL7-F1
#
_entry.id   AF-A0A420HCL7-F1
#
_cell.length_a   1.000
_cell.length_b   1.000
_cell.length_c   1.000
_cell.angle_alpha   90.00
_cell.angle_beta   90.00
_cell.angle_gamma   90.00
#
_symmetry.space_group_name_H-M   'P 1'
#
loop_
_entity.id
_entity.type
_entity.pdbx_description
1 polymer ?
#
loop_
_entity_poly.entity_id
_entity_poly.type
_entity_poly.pdbx_seq_one_letter_code
_entity_poly.pdbx_strand_id
1 'polypeptide(L)'
;MFPGILRAARALYHIHARHADVAKFTFSASKTLKYSTTVIKFQEISKDTSPQNSEPLSESRHQIEEVEMPLRSKVIESSDKNGMGKPYQIDTDKSIRIQNTKSSSENSVGDNPPKSDYKPEVIRELPGDEKEDVLFNTLFGVRFIELNRPSKHNTLSSSMIRKIVPRLQEWAKSDMANIVIIKGCGQKAFCAGGDVVELVKLNRMGEEGQKQSNEYFALEYKLDHLIATYTKPYVAFMDGYTMGGGAGLCIHAPIRIATERTVFAMPETKIGFFPDVGASFFLPRLNGSIGTYLALTGERLEGVNAFYAGVATHYVHSSSLYPLELRLAELRFKDYDSIEERLDLIDSTIEEFVTGLPHDQPMIISGERRKAIDRCFNKGSIISIISALKAENGTNKAWAEETLQLLSRHSPTSLCVTLRLMQIGKKWTIAEAFQREHALAARFMQKSDFNEGVDELLISKLGEPKWDPPLIKDVKSEAEITEPYFQTDGIQPLKLLNGDDYPDYPHNKYRLPSEEAVKEALRGPNRDISKVIDYFLKKSAGKQGVKEVVFEIFERNTTDPGK
;
A
#
# COMPACT_ATOMS: atom_id res chain seq x y z
N MET A 1 -14.38 -35.86 41.58
CA MET A 1 -14.05 -34.81 40.58
C MET A 1 -13.85 -35.48 39.23
N PHE A 2 -14.60 -35.29 38.15
CA PHE A 2 -15.79 -34.49 37.86
C PHE A 2 -16.62 -35.22 36.77
N PRO A 3 -17.79 -35.80 37.10
CA PRO A 3 -18.76 -36.30 36.11
C PRO A 3 -19.36 -35.22 35.20
N GLY A 4 -19.07 -33.93 35.45
CA GLY A 4 -19.56 -32.78 34.68
C GLY A 4 -18.85 -32.60 33.33
N ILE A 5 -17.57 -32.93 33.23
CA ILE A 5 -16.78 -32.76 31.99
C ILE A 5 -17.28 -33.73 30.90
N LEU A 6 -17.63 -34.97 31.28
CA LEU A 6 -18.17 -35.96 30.35
C LEU A 6 -19.58 -35.61 29.85
N ARG A 7 -20.38 -34.90 30.67
CA ARG A 7 -21.70 -34.37 30.25
C ARG A 7 -21.56 -33.20 29.28
N ALA A 8 -20.61 -32.29 29.54
CA ALA A 8 -20.33 -31.17 28.64
C ALA A 8 -19.81 -31.64 27.27
N ALA A 9 -18.93 -32.65 27.25
CA ALA A 9 -18.43 -33.25 26.02
C ALA A 9 -19.54 -33.95 25.20
N ARG A 10 -20.46 -34.67 25.87
CA ARG A 10 -21.63 -35.26 25.20
C ARG A 10 -22.61 -34.19 24.67
N ALA A 11 -22.82 -33.11 25.41
CA ALA A 11 -23.67 -32.02 24.95
C ALA A 11 -23.08 -31.33 23.70
N LEU A 12 -21.77 -31.06 23.70
CA LEU A 12 -21.05 -30.51 22.54
C LEU A 12 -21.10 -31.43 21.33
N TYR A 13 -20.93 -32.75 21.53
CA TYR A 13 -21.05 -33.75 20.46
C TYR A 13 -22.46 -33.76 19.84
N HIS A 14 -23.52 -33.69 20.65
CA HIS A 14 -24.90 -33.64 20.15
C HIS A 14 -25.24 -32.33 19.43
N ILE A 15 -24.68 -31.20 19.86
CA ILE A 15 -24.83 -29.91 19.15
C ILE A 15 -24.13 -29.99 17.78
N HIS A 16 -22.91 -30.53 17.72
CA HIS A 16 -22.18 -30.69 16.47
C HIS A 16 -22.89 -31.65 15.49
N ALA A 17 -23.43 -32.76 15.99
CA ALA A 17 -24.21 -33.70 15.17
C ALA A 17 -25.48 -33.05 14.60
N ARG A 18 -26.20 -32.23 15.39
CA ARG A 18 -27.37 -31.49 14.89
C ARG A 18 -27.01 -30.46 13.81
N HIS A 19 -25.87 -29.77 13.93
CA HIS A 19 -25.42 -28.84 12.90
C HIS A 19 -25.04 -29.56 11.59
N ALA A 20 -24.43 -30.75 11.69
CA ALA A 20 -24.14 -31.58 10.53
C ALA A 20 -25.40 -32.11 9.84
N ASP A 21 -26.46 -32.45 10.59
CA ASP A 21 -27.73 -32.90 10.03
C ASP A 21 -28.51 -31.75 9.37
N VAL A 22 -28.46 -30.54 9.92
CA VAL A 22 -29.02 -29.33 9.28
C VAL A 22 -28.31 -29.03 7.96
N ALA A 23 -26.97 -29.16 7.93
CA ALA A 23 -26.18 -28.97 6.71
C ALA A 23 -26.50 -30.01 5.62
N LYS A 24 -26.78 -31.28 6.01
CA LYS A 24 -27.25 -32.30 5.06
C LYS A 24 -28.65 -32.01 4.53
N PHE A 25 -29.52 -31.43 5.34
CA PHE A 25 -30.88 -31.08 4.93
C PHE A 25 -30.91 -29.89 3.94
N THR A 26 -30.07 -28.87 4.15
CA THR A 26 -29.90 -27.76 3.19
C THR A 26 -29.24 -28.23 1.89
N PHE A 27 -28.30 -29.17 1.94
CA PHE A 27 -27.70 -29.74 0.72
C PHE A 27 -28.68 -30.61 -0.08
N SER A 28 -29.61 -31.30 0.59
CA SER A 28 -30.65 -32.09 -0.07
C SER A 28 -31.75 -31.22 -0.70
N ALA A 29 -32.08 -30.07 -0.11
CA ALA A 29 -33.08 -29.14 -0.64
C ALA A 29 -32.61 -28.43 -1.93
N SER A 30 -31.30 -28.27 -2.12
CA SER A 30 -30.72 -27.64 -3.32
C SER A 30 -30.77 -28.54 -4.57
N LYS A 31 -30.96 -29.86 -4.43
CA LYS A 31 -31.04 -30.81 -5.56
C LYS A 31 -32.42 -30.93 -6.22
N THR A 32 -33.45 -30.21 -5.75
CA THR A 32 -34.85 -30.42 -6.21
C THR A 32 -35.56 -29.15 -6.72
N LEU A 33 -34.85 -28.23 -7.38
CA LEU A 33 -35.50 -27.19 -8.20
C LEU A 33 -35.18 -27.40 -9.68
N LYS A 34 -36.12 -28.05 -10.38
CA LYS A 34 -36.22 -28.07 -11.84
C LYS A 34 -37.02 -26.86 -12.33
N TYR A 35 -36.47 -26.20 -13.35
CA TYR A 35 -37.05 -25.29 -14.34
C TYR A 35 -38.56 -24.98 -14.27
N SER A 36 -38.89 -23.69 -14.18
CA SER A 36 -40.08 -23.11 -14.81
C SER A 36 -39.77 -21.70 -15.32
N THR A 37 -39.80 -21.55 -16.63
CA THR A 37 -39.60 -20.29 -17.37
C THR A 37 -40.90 -19.51 -17.41
N THR A 38 -40.90 -18.22 -17.06
CA THR A 38 -41.99 -17.31 -17.44
C THR A 38 -41.40 -15.94 -17.81
N VAL A 39 -41.61 -15.57 -19.06
CA VAL A 39 -41.21 -14.31 -19.70
C VAL A 39 -42.29 -13.27 -19.44
N ILE A 40 -41.92 -12.07 -18.98
CA ILE A 40 -42.80 -10.88 -19.04
C ILE A 40 -42.03 -9.71 -19.64
N LYS A 41 -42.55 -9.20 -20.77
CA LYS A 41 -42.11 -8.01 -21.51
C LYS A 41 -42.52 -6.73 -20.77
N PHE A 42 -41.72 -5.67 -20.89
CA PHE A 42 -42.17 -4.30 -20.66
C PHE A 42 -41.94 -3.45 -21.92
N GLN A 43 -43.01 -2.76 -22.35
CA GLN A 43 -43.04 -1.76 -23.41
C GLN A 43 -42.88 -0.35 -22.81
N GLU A 44 -42.21 0.52 -23.57
CA GLU A 44 -42.13 1.97 -23.41
C GLU A 44 -43.50 2.66 -23.54
N ILE A 45 -43.66 3.84 -22.92
CA ILE A 45 -44.38 5.02 -23.47
C ILE A 45 -44.01 6.27 -22.65
N SER A 46 -43.77 7.38 -23.37
CA SER A 46 -43.47 8.73 -22.87
C SER A 46 -44.70 9.64 -22.73
N LYS A 47 -44.50 10.76 -22.00
CA LYS A 47 -45.05 12.14 -22.13
C LYS A 47 -46.05 12.66 -21.09
N ASP A 48 -45.63 13.78 -20.49
CA ASP A 48 -46.30 15.05 -20.15
C ASP A 48 -47.72 15.05 -19.56
N THR A 49 -47.86 15.65 -18.37
CA THR A 49 -48.54 16.97 -18.15
C THR A 49 -48.63 17.31 -16.65
N SER A 50 -48.27 18.54 -16.28
CA SER A 50 -48.67 19.26 -15.04
C SER A 50 -49.92 20.13 -15.36
N PRO A 51 -50.60 20.89 -14.45
CA PRO A 51 -50.20 21.40 -13.11
C PRO A 51 -51.32 21.55 -12.03
N GLN A 52 -50.93 22.00 -10.81
CA GLN A 52 -51.53 23.09 -10.00
C GLN A 52 -51.71 22.84 -8.48
N ASN A 53 -51.00 23.70 -7.71
CA ASN A 53 -51.37 24.48 -6.52
C ASN A 53 -52.05 23.84 -5.29
N SER A 54 -51.36 23.91 -4.14
CA SER A 54 -51.85 24.72 -3.00
C SER A 54 -50.70 25.08 -2.02
N GLU A 55 -50.49 26.37 -1.84
CA GLU A 55 -49.89 27.05 -0.67
C GLU A 55 -51.04 27.90 -0.04
N PRO A 56 -50.97 28.50 1.18
CA PRO A 56 -49.80 29.16 1.77
C PRO A 56 -49.71 29.18 3.33
N LEU A 57 -48.65 29.82 3.85
CA LEU A 57 -48.58 30.74 5.03
C LEU A 57 -47.09 30.91 5.39
N SER A 58 -46.36 31.85 4.79
CA SER A 58 -46.13 33.25 5.22
C SER A 58 -45.59 33.41 6.66
N GLU A 59 -44.34 33.87 6.80
CA GLU A 59 -44.08 35.25 7.23
C GLU A 59 -42.63 35.68 6.93
N SER A 60 -42.57 36.91 6.44
CA SER A 60 -41.46 37.64 5.86
C SER A 60 -41.17 38.89 6.68
N ARG A 61 -39.93 39.40 6.66
CA ARG A 61 -39.58 40.85 6.51
C ARG A 61 -38.05 41.01 6.48
N HIS A 62 -37.49 41.37 5.31
CA HIS A 62 -37.17 42.73 4.79
C HIS A 62 -35.76 43.18 5.24
N GLN A 63 -34.75 43.26 4.37
CA GLN A 63 -34.43 44.32 3.36
C GLN A 63 -34.41 45.73 3.96
N ILE A 64 -33.33 46.53 3.77
CA ILE A 64 -33.02 47.42 2.62
C ILE A 64 -31.54 47.90 2.82
N GLU A 65 -30.63 47.81 1.83
CA GLU A 65 -30.17 48.89 0.87
C GLU A 65 -29.53 50.12 1.57
N GLU A 66 -28.52 50.85 1.12
CA GLU A 66 -27.58 50.96 -0.03
C GLU A 66 -26.50 51.98 0.46
N VAL A 67 -25.28 52.12 -0.08
CA VAL A 67 -24.82 53.31 -0.85
C VAL A 67 -23.27 53.50 -0.76
N GLU A 68 -22.67 53.73 -1.94
CA GLU A 68 -21.48 54.53 -2.40
C GLU A 68 -20.08 54.55 -1.74
N MET A 69 -19.08 54.55 -2.65
CA MET A 69 -17.67 54.94 -2.50
C MET A 69 -17.48 56.47 -2.48
N PRO A 70 -16.29 56.97 -2.05
CA PRO A 70 -15.44 57.69 -3.02
C PRO A 70 -13.91 57.59 -2.85
N LEU A 71 -13.24 57.48 -4.01
CA LEU A 71 -12.07 58.20 -4.57
C LEU A 71 -10.91 58.82 -3.72
N ARG A 72 -9.70 58.61 -4.29
CA ARG A 72 -8.51 59.52 -4.44
C ARG A 72 -7.67 59.82 -3.17
N SER A 73 -6.35 60.07 -3.18
CA SER A 73 -5.27 60.33 -4.16
C SER A 73 -3.94 60.48 -3.37
N LYS A 74 -2.72 60.19 -3.83
CA LYS A 74 -1.71 61.03 -4.54
C LYS A 74 -0.35 60.27 -4.39
N VAL A 75 0.46 59.99 -5.42
CA VAL A 75 1.44 60.81 -6.19
C VAL A 75 2.72 61.20 -5.42
N ILE A 76 3.86 61.12 -6.15
CA ILE A 76 5.26 61.63 -6.01
C ILE A 76 6.27 60.47 -5.86
N GLU A 77 7.03 60.03 -6.88
CA GLU A 77 8.14 60.62 -7.65
C GLU A 77 9.52 60.78 -6.94
N SER A 78 10.51 60.11 -7.54
CA SER A 78 11.90 60.53 -7.78
C SER A 78 13.04 60.16 -6.81
N SER A 79 14.14 59.70 -7.47
CA SER A 79 15.56 59.79 -7.12
C SER A 79 16.10 58.89 -5.98
N ASP A 80 17.30 58.32 -6.00
CA ASP A 80 18.43 58.33 -6.93
C ASP A 80 19.43 57.22 -6.51
N LYS A 81 20.09 56.62 -7.51
CA LYS A 81 21.55 56.30 -7.57
C LYS A 81 22.23 55.12 -6.83
N ASN A 82 23.12 54.53 -7.65
CA ASN A 82 24.35 53.76 -7.39
C ASN A 82 24.17 52.26 -7.09
N GLY A 83 24.74 51.32 -7.84
CA GLY A 83 25.71 51.37 -8.95
C GLY A 83 26.24 49.94 -9.18
N MET A 84 26.67 49.68 -10.43
CA MET A 84 27.70 48.71 -10.91
C MET A 84 27.82 47.34 -10.19
N GLY A 85 27.87 46.17 -10.84
CA GLY A 85 28.11 45.78 -12.22
C GLY A 85 28.14 44.23 -12.33
N LYS A 86 27.86 43.73 -13.53
CA LYS A 86 27.74 42.33 -13.99
C LYS A 86 29.10 41.57 -14.01
N PRO A 87 29.20 40.31 -14.53
CA PRO A 87 28.31 39.13 -14.44
C PRO A 87 29.06 37.84 -13.99
N TYR A 88 28.31 36.80 -13.61
CA TYR A 88 28.83 35.44 -13.42
C TYR A 88 29.07 34.74 -14.77
N GLN A 89 30.25 34.12 -14.90
CA GLN A 89 30.65 33.28 -16.03
C GLN A 89 30.69 31.81 -15.56
N ILE A 90 30.03 30.95 -16.33
CA ILE A 90 29.97 29.49 -16.14
C ILE A 90 31.27 28.89 -16.67
N ASP A 91 31.91 28.01 -15.91
CA ASP A 91 33.02 27.20 -16.40
C ASP A 91 32.67 25.70 -16.26
N THR A 92 32.80 25.00 -17.38
CA THR A 92 32.50 23.58 -17.60
C THR A 92 33.79 22.88 -17.97
N ASP A 93 34.36 22.08 -17.07
CA ASP A 93 35.03 20.81 -17.39
C ASP A 93 35.72 20.27 -16.14
N LYS A 94 35.48 18.99 -15.82
CA LYS A 94 36.58 18.02 -15.72
C LYS A 94 36.08 16.59 -15.49
N SER A 95 36.57 15.79 -16.41
CA SER A 95 36.42 14.37 -16.60
C SER A 95 37.28 13.53 -15.64
N ILE A 96 36.82 12.30 -15.50
CA ILE A 96 37.33 11.13 -14.79
C ILE A 96 38.80 10.84 -15.11
N ARG A 97 39.61 10.51 -14.10
CA ARG A 97 40.86 9.77 -14.28
C ARG A 97 41.04 8.72 -13.17
N ILE A 98 40.86 7.47 -13.54
CA ILE A 98 41.20 6.28 -12.75
C ILE A 98 42.71 6.05 -12.90
N GLN A 99 43.45 5.99 -11.80
CA GLN A 99 44.83 5.51 -11.77
C GLN A 99 44.89 4.15 -11.07
N ASN A 100 45.17 3.11 -11.85
CA ASN A 100 45.66 1.83 -11.36
C ASN A 100 47.13 1.97 -10.94
N THR A 101 47.46 1.60 -9.71
CA THR A 101 48.83 1.20 -9.35
C THR A 101 48.78 -0.07 -8.49
N LYS A 102 49.57 -1.07 -8.89
CA LYS A 102 49.86 -2.32 -8.17
C LYS A 102 51.29 -2.22 -7.62
N SER A 103 51.46 -2.45 -6.32
CA SER A 103 52.63 -2.97 -5.57
C SER A 103 52.48 -2.47 -4.13
N SER A 104 52.79 -3.16 -3.04
CA SER A 104 53.55 -4.38 -2.76
C SER A 104 53.25 -4.75 -1.30
N SER A 105 53.35 -6.03 -0.98
CA SER A 105 53.18 -6.60 0.36
C SER A 105 54.22 -6.10 1.36
N GLU A 106 53.79 -5.66 2.54
CA GLU A 106 54.53 -5.80 3.80
C GLU A 106 53.56 -5.71 5.00
N ASN A 107 53.79 -6.58 5.99
CA ASN A 107 52.90 -6.88 7.11
C ASN A 107 52.75 -5.73 8.12
N SER A 108 51.53 -5.41 8.54
CA SER A 108 51.27 -4.91 9.89
C SER A 108 49.82 -5.13 10.33
N VAL A 109 49.67 -5.94 11.40
CA VAL A 109 48.67 -5.91 12.48
C VAL A 109 47.20 -5.75 12.05
N GLY A 110 46.43 -6.82 12.25
CA GLY A 110 45.00 -6.87 11.95
C GLY A 110 44.17 -5.89 12.77
N ASP A 111 43.65 -4.87 12.10
CA ASP A 111 42.45 -4.17 12.51
C ASP A 111 41.24 -4.92 11.92
N ASN A 112 40.66 -5.80 12.72
CA ASN A 112 39.26 -6.13 12.53
C ASN A 112 38.48 -4.82 12.74
N PRO A 113 37.57 -4.42 11.83
CA PRO A 113 36.71 -3.28 12.09
C PRO A 113 35.97 -3.52 13.41
N PRO A 114 35.80 -2.49 14.26
CA PRO A 114 35.15 -2.67 15.54
C PRO A 114 33.76 -3.28 15.29
N LYS A 115 33.55 -4.49 15.79
CA LYS A 115 32.21 -5.08 15.92
C LYS A 115 31.37 -4.02 16.62
N SER A 116 30.34 -3.53 15.94
CA SER A 116 29.44 -2.54 16.51
C SER A 116 28.98 -3.02 17.89
N ASP A 117 28.95 -2.12 18.87
CA ASP A 117 28.32 -2.32 20.18
C ASP A 117 26.78 -2.42 20.01
N TYR A 118 26.32 -3.30 19.14
CA TYR A 118 24.91 -3.57 18.90
C TYR A 118 24.40 -4.39 20.08
N LYS A 119 23.97 -3.70 21.14
CA LYS A 119 23.02 -4.30 22.08
C LYS A 119 21.67 -4.42 21.34
N PRO A 120 21.15 -5.64 21.12
CA PRO A 120 19.87 -5.82 20.47
C PRO A 120 18.79 -5.15 21.33
N GLU A 121 18.00 -4.28 20.70
CA GLU A 121 16.87 -3.67 21.36
C GLU A 121 15.81 -4.73 21.63
N VAL A 122 15.37 -4.83 22.88
CA VAL A 122 14.38 -5.83 23.29
C VAL A 122 13.01 -5.19 23.30
N ILE A 123 12.27 -5.40 22.22
CA ILE A 123 10.84 -5.06 22.17
C ILE A 123 10.09 -6.12 22.97
N ARG A 124 9.17 -5.68 23.85
CA ARG A 124 8.37 -6.54 24.72
C ARG A 124 7.04 -5.88 25.02
N GLU A 125 6.04 -6.68 25.35
CA GLU A 125 4.73 -6.24 25.82
C GLU A 125 4.85 -5.33 27.06
N LEU A 126 3.95 -4.35 27.16
CA LEU A 126 3.88 -3.37 28.26
C LEU A 126 2.64 -3.56 29.14
N PRO A 127 2.69 -3.14 30.43
CA PRO A 127 1.49 -3.08 31.28
C PRO A 127 0.46 -2.10 30.69
N GLY A 128 -0.59 -2.62 30.05
CA GLY A 128 -1.60 -1.83 29.35
C GLY A 128 -1.91 -2.32 27.93
N ASP A 129 -1.05 -3.19 27.39
CA ASP A 129 -1.29 -3.85 26.10
C ASP A 129 -2.55 -4.74 26.17
N GLU A 130 -3.38 -4.68 25.13
CA GLU A 130 -4.58 -5.52 25.01
C GLU A 130 -4.15 -6.99 24.93
N LYS A 131 -4.78 -7.90 25.69
CA LYS A 131 -4.28 -9.28 25.82
C LYS A 131 -4.38 -10.13 24.56
N GLU A 132 -5.45 -9.92 23.79
CA GLU A 132 -5.84 -10.80 22.67
C GLU A 132 -5.98 -10.02 21.35
N ASP A 133 -5.31 -8.87 21.23
CA ASP A 133 -5.31 -8.06 19.99
C ASP A 133 -4.52 -8.71 18.84
N VAL A 134 -3.68 -9.70 19.15
CA VAL A 134 -3.05 -10.62 18.21
C VAL A 134 -3.17 -12.04 18.76
N LEU A 135 -3.64 -12.97 17.93
CA LEU A 135 -3.68 -14.39 18.24
C LEU A 135 -2.55 -15.10 17.51
N PHE A 136 -1.80 -15.93 18.24
CA PHE A 136 -0.76 -16.78 17.66
C PHE A 136 -1.22 -18.23 17.71
N ASN A 137 -1.03 -18.95 16.61
CA ASN A 137 -1.34 -20.38 16.54
C ASN A 137 -0.21 -21.15 15.85
N THR A 138 -0.17 -22.46 16.06
CA THR A 138 0.81 -23.37 15.46
C THR A 138 0.09 -24.58 14.88
N LEU A 139 0.40 -24.90 13.62
CA LEU A 139 -0.03 -26.15 13.00
C LEU A 139 1.17 -26.77 12.28
N PHE A 140 1.71 -27.85 12.84
CA PHE A 140 2.93 -28.50 12.34
C PHE A 140 4.06 -27.48 12.10
N GLY A 141 4.51 -27.33 10.85
CA GLY A 141 5.56 -26.40 10.45
C GLY A 141 5.11 -24.94 10.32
N VAL A 142 3.81 -24.65 10.34
CA VAL A 142 3.27 -23.29 10.15
C VAL A 142 3.11 -22.59 11.50
N ARG A 143 3.40 -21.28 11.50
CA ARG A 143 3.12 -20.34 12.57
C ARG A 143 2.15 -19.28 12.06
N PHE A 144 1.08 -19.05 12.79
CA PHE A 144 0.05 -18.08 12.42
C PHE A 144 0.14 -16.82 13.27
N ILE A 145 -0.03 -15.68 12.62
CA ILE A 145 -0.29 -14.38 13.23
C ILE A 145 -1.68 -13.95 12.76
N GLU A 146 -2.62 -13.86 13.68
CA GLU A 146 -3.98 -13.42 13.39
C GLU A 146 -4.27 -12.09 14.10
N LEU A 147 -4.49 -11.04 13.32
CA LEU A 147 -4.79 -9.69 13.82
C LEU A 147 -6.23 -9.68 14.33
N ASN A 148 -6.44 -9.51 15.64
CA ASN A 148 -7.73 -9.76 16.28
C ASN A 148 -8.33 -8.48 16.90
N ARG A 149 -8.62 -7.51 16.03
CA ARG A 149 -9.40 -6.31 16.37
C ARG A 149 -10.49 -6.07 15.32
N PRO A 150 -11.38 -7.05 15.03
CA PRO A 150 -12.31 -6.96 13.90
C PRO A 150 -13.29 -5.78 13.99
N SER A 151 -13.61 -5.33 15.21
CA SER A 151 -14.45 -4.13 15.46
C SER A 151 -13.79 -2.82 15.02
N LYS A 152 -12.45 -2.80 14.93
CA LYS A 152 -11.64 -1.68 14.43
C LYS A 152 -11.02 -1.98 13.07
N HIS A 153 -11.55 -2.95 12.31
CA HIS A 153 -10.96 -3.37 11.04
C HIS A 153 -9.47 -3.77 11.14
N ASN A 154 -9.10 -4.37 12.28
CA ASN A 154 -7.74 -4.87 12.54
C ASN A 154 -6.66 -3.77 12.40
N THR A 155 -6.95 -2.52 12.76
CA THR A 155 -5.95 -1.45 12.74
C THR A 155 -4.77 -1.78 13.66
N LEU A 156 -3.57 -1.59 13.15
CA LEU A 156 -2.30 -1.92 13.81
C LEU A 156 -2.03 -0.96 14.96
N SER A 157 -1.72 -1.48 16.14
CA SER A 157 -1.41 -0.70 17.33
C SER A 157 -0.01 -1.03 17.86
N SER A 158 0.56 -0.16 18.70
CA SER A 158 1.85 -0.44 19.35
C SER A 158 1.81 -1.74 20.17
N SER A 159 0.65 -2.05 20.78
CA SER A 159 0.41 -3.27 21.55
C SER A 159 0.53 -4.53 20.68
N MET A 160 -0.02 -4.49 19.47
CA MET A 160 0.09 -5.60 18.51
C MET A 160 1.54 -5.76 18.01
N ILE A 161 2.21 -4.65 17.67
CA ILE A 161 3.60 -4.68 17.19
C ILE A 161 4.53 -5.27 18.26
N ARG A 162 4.37 -4.87 19.52
CA ARG A 162 5.13 -5.40 20.67
C ARG A 162 4.94 -6.89 20.90
N LYS A 163 3.87 -7.50 20.39
CA LYS A 163 3.64 -8.96 20.40
C LYS A 163 4.20 -9.66 19.17
N ILE A 164 4.05 -9.06 17.99
CA ILE A 164 4.46 -9.67 16.72
C ILE A 164 5.99 -9.75 16.62
N VAL A 165 6.71 -8.66 16.92
CA VAL A 165 8.17 -8.60 16.75
C VAL A 165 8.89 -9.73 17.52
N PRO A 166 8.63 -9.95 18.83
CA PRO A 166 9.31 -11.02 19.56
C PRO A 166 9.01 -12.41 19.00
N ARG A 167 7.77 -12.65 18.52
CA ARG A 167 7.39 -13.92 17.92
C ARG A 167 8.09 -14.18 16.60
N LEU A 168 8.20 -13.16 15.74
CA LEU A 168 8.97 -13.28 14.50
C LEU A 168 10.45 -13.56 14.79
N GLN A 169 11.05 -12.87 15.77
CA GLN A 169 12.45 -13.12 16.16
C GLN A 169 12.65 -14.52 16.78
N GLU A 170 11.67 -15.03 17.54
CA GLU A 170 11.68 -16.38 18.09
C GLU A 170 11.57 -17.43 16.98
N TRP A 171 10.61 -17.28 16.07
CA TRP A 171 10.39 -18.23 14.97
C TRP A 171 11.51 -18.22 13.94
N ALA A 172 12.18 -17.09 13.73
CA ALA A 172 13.37 -17.01 12.88
C ALA A 172 14.49 -17.97 13.36
N LYS A 173 14.56 -18.25 14.67
CA LYS A 173 15.55 -19.15 15.29
C LYS A 173 15.10 -20.60 15.40
N SER A 174 13.84 -20.92 15.12
CA SER A 174 13.26 -22.25 15.38
C SER A 174 13.18 -23.09 14.12
N ASP A 175 13.95 -24.18 14.00
CA ASP A 175 13.91 -25.07 12.82
C ASP A 175 12.53 -25.71 12.58
N MET A 176 11.68 -25.75 13.61
CA MET A 176 10.31 -26.25 13.53
C MET A 176 9.31 -25.24 12.94
N ALA A 177 9.68 -23.95 12.83
CA ALA A 177 8.87 -22.93 12.20
C ALA A 177 9.34 -22.77 10.74
N ASN A 178 8.59 -23.35 9.81
CA ASN A 178 8.94 -23.41 8.39
C ASN A 178 8.25 -22.33 7.56
N ILE A 179 7.04 -21.93 7.94
CA ILE A 179 6.24 -20.92 7.23
C ILE A 179 5.57 -20.03 8.28
N VAL A 180 5.62 -18.73 8.07
CA VAL A 180 4.81 -17.76 8.82
C VAL A 180 3.66 -17.31 7.94
N ILE A 181 2.43 -17.40 8.45
CA ILE A 181 1.22 -16.89 7.80
C ILE A 181 0.65 -15.76 8.65
N ILE A 182 0.46 -14.59 8.05
CA ILE A 182 -0.28 -13.48 8.66
C ILE A 182 -1.66 -13.32 8.02
N LYS A 183 -2.69 -13.14 8.86
CA LYS A 183 -4.08 -12.93 8.43
C LYS A 183 -4.84 -12.03 9.40
N GLY A 184 -5.99 -11.51 8.96
CA GLY A 184 -6.91 -10.76 9.81
C GLY A 184 -8.03 -11.64 10.34
N CYS A 185 -8.47 -11.40 11.58
CA CYS A 185 -9.68 -11.99 12.11
C CYS A 185 -10.92 -11.31 11.50
N GLY A 186 -11.96 -12.08 11.21
CA GLY A 186 -13.20 -11.62 10.58
C GLY A 186 -13.18 -11.71 9.05
N GLN A 187 -14.17 -11.11 8.39
CA GLN A 187 -14.36 -11.23 6.93
C GLN A 187 -14.24 -9.88 6.18
N LYS A 188 -13.95 -8.78 6.90
CA LYS A 188 -13.99 -7.42 6.33
C LYS A 188 -12.61 -6.83 6.07
N ALA A 189 -11.63 -7.13 6.93
CA ALA A 189 -10.33 -6.48 6.89
C ALA A 189 -9.24 -7.49 7.21
N PHE A 190 -8.18 -7.48 6.40
CA PHE A 190 -6.90 -7.99 6.83
C PHE A 190 -6.32 -7.04 7.89
N CYS A 191 -6.05 -5.80 7.49
CA CYS A 191 -5.61 -4.70 8.34
C CYS A 191 -5.86 -3.36 7.62
N ALA A 192 -6.69 -2.49 8.22
CA ALA A 192 -7.10 -1.21 7.61
C ALA A 192 -6.19 -0.02 7.99
N GLY A 193 -4.90 -0.26 8.24
CA GLY A 193 -3.91 0.78 8.57
C GLY A 193 -3.50 0.80 10.03
N GLY A 194 -2.63 1.74 10.39
CA GLY A 194 -2.30 2.04 11.78
C GLY A 194 -3.46 2.67 12.54
N ASP A 195 -3.45 2.60 13.87
CA ASP A 195 -4.45 3.25 14.74
C ASP A 195 -4.18 4.77 14.84
N VAL A 196 -4.26 5.47 13.69
CA VAL A 196 -3.91 6.91 13.55
C VAL A 196 -4.78 7.82 14.42
N VAL A 197 -5.99 7.38 14.77
CA VAL A 197 -6.87 8.08 15.73
C VAL A 197 -6.21 8.16 17.10
N GLU A 198 -5.47 7.13 17.51
CA GLU A 198 -4.73 7.16 18.78
C GLU A 198 -3.53 8.10 18.69
N LEU A 199 -2.83 8.13 17.55
CA LEU A 199 -1.71 9.06 17.33
C LEU A 199 -2.13 10.52 17.44
N VAL A 200 -3.30 10.89 16.91
CA VAL A 200 -3.80 12.27 17.05
C VAL A 200 -4.18 12.61 18.50
N LYS A 201 -4.71 11.65 19.27
CA LYS A 201 -4.93 11.86 20.71
C LYS A 201 -3.62 12.10 21.45
N LEU A 202 -2.57 11.35 21.10
CA LEU A 202 -1.23 11.56 21.65
C LEU A 202 -0.69 12.93 21.24
N ASN A 203 -0.75 13.31 19.96
CA ASN A 203 -0.23 14.59 19.47
C ASN A 203 -0.86 15.80 20.19
N ARG A 204 -2.11 15.70 20.64
CA ARG A 204 -2.80 16.73 21.44
C ARG A 204 -2.22 16.93 22.84
N MET A 205 -1.44 15.99 23.35
CA MET A 205 -0.72 16.10 24.63
C MET A 205 0.55 16.95 24.51
N GLY A 206 0.81 17.58 23.36
CA GLY A 206 1.98 18.41 23.10
C GLY A 206 3.22 17.59 22.72
N GLU A 207 4.40 18.17 22.92
CA GLU A 207 5.67 17.57 22.48
C GLU A 207 5.88 16.14 22.98
N GLU A 208 5.48 15.84 24.21
CA GLU A 208 5.66 14.51 24.79
C GLU A 208 4.77 13.46 24.11
N GLY A 209 3.54 13.82 23.77
CA GLY A 209 2.66 12.93 23.01
C GLY A 209 3.10 12.78 21.55
N GLN A 210 3.64 13.83 20.94
CA GLN A 210 4.25 13.73 19.60
C GLN A 210 5.45 12.77 19.58
N LYS A 211 6.26 12.73 20.64
CA LYS A 211 7.33 11.72 20.78
C LYS A 211 6.74 10.31 20.86
N GLN A 212 5.66 10.10 21.61
CA GLN A 212 5.00 8.79 21.70
C GLN A 212 4.41 8.35 20.34
N SER A 213 3.83 9.27 19.57
CA SER A 213 3.42 8.98 18.19
C SER A 213 4.60 8.61 17.30
N ASN A 214 5.73 9.30 17.45
CA ASN A 214 6.95 8.94 16.73
C ASN A 214 7.51 7.56 17.15
N GLU A 215 7.40 7.20 18.43
CA GLU A 215 7.76 5.87 18.93
C GLU A 215 6.87 4.76 18.35
N TYR A 216 5.59 5.03 18.07
CA TYR A 216 4.73 4.11 17.33
C TYR A 216 5.30 3.81 15.94
N PHE A 217 5.60 4.85 15.14
CA PHE A 217 6.20 4.66 13.81
C PHE A 217 7.56 3.97 13.87
N ALA A 218 8.37 4.28 14.89
CA ALA A 218 9.63 3.58 15.12
C ALA A 218 9.43 2.06 15.34
N LEU A 219 8.38 1.66 16.06
CA LEU A 219 8.03 0.26 16.26
C LEU A 219 7.49 -0.38 14.97
N GLU A 220 6.59 0.31 14.27
CA GLU A 220 5.97 -0.17 13.02
C GLU A 220 7.03 -0.42 11.96
N TYR A 221 7.89 0.56 11.67
CA TYR A 221 8.90 0.41 10.61
C TYR A 221 10.00 -0.60 10.98
N LYS A 222 10.27 -0.82 12.27
CA LYS A 222 11.12 -1.93 12.72
C LYS A 222 10.47 -3.29 12.42
N LEU A 223 9.16 -3.42 12.59
CA LEU A 223 8.42 -4.63 12.23
C LEU A 223 8.39 -4.83 10.71
N ASP A 224 8.07 -3.78 9.95
CA ASP A 224 8.01 -3.88 8.49
C ASP A 224 9.37 -4.23 7.88
N HIS A 225 10.46 -3.64 8.37
CA HIS A 225 11.82 -4.02 7.98
C HIS A 225 12.16 -5.46 8.36
N LEU A 226 11.75 -5.93 9.54
CA LEU A 226 11.91 -7.34 9.93
C LEU A 226 11.15 -8.29 9.02
N ILE A 227 9.95 -7.93 8.56
CA ILE A 227 9.17 -8.70 7.58
C ILE A 227 9.89 -8.69 6.22
N ALA A 228 10.39 -7.53 5.79
CA ALA A 228 11.10 -7.37 4.52
C ALA A 228 12.40 -8.19 4.44
N THR A 229 13.10 -8.32 5.56
CA THR A 229 14.37 -9.04 5.68
C THR A 229 14.22 -10.41 6.33
N TYR A 230 12.99 -10.93 6.40
CA TYR A 230 12.70 -12.14 7.16
C TYR A 230 13.35 -13.38 6.52
N THR A 231 14.04 -14.18 7.33
CA THR A 231 14.86 -15.31 6.86
C THR A 231 14.07 -16.59 6.60
N LYS A 232 12.74 -16.51 6.65
CA LYS A 232 11.84 -17.65 6.48
C LYS A 232 10.69 -17.30 5.54
N PRO A 233 10.09 -18.30 4.88
CA PRO A 233 8.89 -18.07 4.08
C PRO A 233 7.80 -17.35 4.89
N TYR A 234 7.39 -16.19 4.38
CA TYR A 234 6.34 -15.37 4.94
C TYR A 234 5.23 -15.21 3.90
N VAL A 235 4.01 -15.54 4.32
CA VAL A 235 2.81 -15.53 3.47
C VAL A 235 1.77 -14.60 4.09
N ALA A 236 1.30 -13.61 3.32
CA ALA A 236 0.26 -12.70 3.78
C ALA A 236 -1.07 -12.96 3.06
N PHE A 237 -2.14 -13.17 3.82
CA PHE A 237 -3.50 -13.27 3.28
C PHE A 237 -4.19 -11.91 3.34
N MET A 238 -4.30 -11.25 2.20
CA MET A 238 -4.88 -9.92 2.04
C MET A 238 -6.42 -9.99 1.95
N ASP A 239 -7.08 -10.85 2.73
CA ASP A 239 -8.53 -11.07 2.68
C ASP A 239 -9.30 -9.92 3.36
N GLY A 240 -9.64 -8.89 2.60
CA GLY A 240 -10.32 -7.68 3.07
C GLY A 240 -9.53 -6.39 2.86
N TYR A 241 -9.94 -5.33 3.54
CA TYR A 241 -9.19 -4.06 3.58
C TYR A 241 -7.72 -4.28 3.98
N THR A 242 -6.81 -3.81 3.13
CA THR A 242 -5.35 -3.85 3.30
C THR A 242 -4.79 -2.46 2.97
N MET A 243 -4.68 -1.59 3.98
CA MET A 243 -4.35 -0.17 3.79
C MET A 243 -3.27 0.28 4.78
N GLY A 244 -2.50 1.32 4.45
CA GLY A 244 -1.48 1.93 5.34
C GLY A 244 -0.59 0.88 6.03
N GLY A 245 -0.52 0.89 7.37
CA GLY A 245 0.17 -0.14 8.17
C GLY A 245 -0.15 -1.61 7.79
N GLY A 246 -1.37 -1.90 7.32
CA GLY A 246 -1.71 -3.22 6.78
C GLY A 246 -0.97 -3.56 5.49
N ALA A 247 -0.69 -2.58 4.64
CA ALA A 247 0.20 -2.77 3.50
C ALA A 247 1.62 -3.11 3.97
N GLY A 248 2.15 -2.45 5.00
CA GLY A 248 3.47 -2.74 5.59
C GLY A 248 3.65 -4.19 6.03
N LEU A 249 2.61 -4.75 6.67
CA LEU A 249 2.58 -6.14 7.13
C LEU A 249 2.56 -7.19 6.00
N CYS A 250 2.33 -6.79 4.74
CA CYS A 250 2.18 -7.72 3.62
C CYS A 250 3.11 -7.42 2.44
N ILE A 251 3.34 -6.16 2.06
CA ILE A 251 3.88 -5.80 0.75
C ILE A 251 5.34 -6.23 0.56
N HIS A 252 6.07 -6.33 1.66
CA HIS A 252 7.45 -6.78 1.70
C HIS A 252 7.59 -8.31 1.74
N ALA A 253 6.49 -9.04 1.97
CA ALA A 253 6.51 -10.50 1.92
C ALA A 253 6.71 -11.00 0.48
N PRO A 254 7.45 -12.11 0.29
CA PRO A 254 7.61 -12.72 -1.03
C PRO A 254 6.28 -13.24 -1.58
N ILE A 255 5.39 -13.75 -0.71
CA ILE A 255 4.10 -14.32 -1.08
C ILE A 255 2.97 -13.49 -0.44
N ARG A 256 2.13 -12.93 -1.31
CA ARG A 256 1.00 -12.04 -0.98
C ARG A 256 -0.21 -12.51 -1.75
N ILE A 257 -1.22 -13.00 -1.04
CA ILE A 257 -2.40 -13.62 -1.62
C ILE A 257 -3.58 -12.65 -1.50
N ALA A 258 -4.06 -12.17 -2.65
CA ALA A 258 -5.33 -11.45 -2.74
C ALA A 258 -6.50 -12.44 -2.87
N THR A 259 -7.68 -11.99 -2.47
CA THR A 259 -8.97 -12.66 -2.64
C THR A 259 -9.95 -11.74 -3.35
N GLU A 260 -11.17 -12.18 -3.60
CA GLU A 260 -12.25 -11.33 -4.08
C GLU A 260 -12.63 -10.19 -3.09
N ARG A 261 -12.18 -10.25 -1.84
CA ARG A 261 -12.45 -9.25 -0.80
C ARG A 261 -11.31 -8.26 -0.60
N THR A 262 -10.16 -8.48 -1.21
CA THR A 262 -9.02 -7.59 -1.08
C THR A 262 -9.39 -6.19 -1.54
N VAL A 263 -9.12 -5.19 -0.71
CA VAL A 263 -9.20 -3.78 -1.08
C VAL A 263 -7.90 -3.14 -0.62
N PHE A 264 -6.97 -2.97 -1.56
CA PHE A 264 -5.68 -2.35 -1.31
C PHE A 264 -5.74 -0.85 -1.61
N ALA A 265 -5.22 -0.02 -0.71
CA ALA A 265 -5.08 1.43 -0.94
C ALA A 265 -4.02 2.05 -0.02
N MET A 266 -3.46 3.18 -0.45
CA MET A 266 -2.59 4.05 0.35
C MET A 266 -3.27 5.43 0.51
N PRO A 267 -4.28 5.56 1.40
CA PRO A 267 -5.11 6.77 1.51
C PRO A 267 -4.48 7.89 2.34
N GLU A 268 -3.18 7.87 2.61
CA GLU A 268 -2.51 8.74 3.58
C GLU A 268 -2.57 10.22 3.18
N THR A 269 -2.46 10.53 1.88
CA THR A 269 -2.54 11.91 1.37
C THR A 269 -3.91 12.57 1.63
N LYS A 270 -4.95 11.75 1.77
CA LYS A 270 -6.30 12.21 2.11
C LYS A 270 -6.42 12.65 3.56
N ILE A 271 -5.66 12.05 4.48
CA ILE A 271 -5.67 12.36 5.92
C ILE A 271 -4.54 13.32 6.32
N GLY A 272 -3.90 13.98 5.36
CA GLY A 272 -2.79 14.91 5.65
C GLY A 272 -1.48 14.23 6.02
N PHE A 273 -1.27 12.99 5.57
CA PHE A 273 -0.05 12.21 5.75
C PHE A 273 0.55 11.78 4.40
N PHE A 274 1.66 11.05 4.40
CA PHE A 274 2.28 10.51 3.19
C PHE A 274 2.23 8.97 3.23
N PRO A 275 2.20 8.28 2.08
CA PRO A 275 2.33 6.81 2.04
C PRO A 275 3.66 6.38 2.65
N ASP A 276 3.59 5.61 3.72
CA ASP A 276 4.72 5.18 4.55
C ASP A 276 4.93 3.65 4.48
N VAL A 277 5.48 3.04 5.53
CA VAL A 277 5.72 1.59 5.64
C VAL A 277 6.48 1.01 4.44
N GLY A 278 7.50 1.73 3.98
CA GLY A 278 8.32 1.37 2.83
C GLY A 278 7.66 1.64 1.48
N ALA A 279 6.58 2.43 1.42
CA ALA A 279 5.94 2.86 0.17
C ALA A 279 6.89 3.60 -0.76
N SER A 280 7.85 4.36 -0.23
CA SER A 280 8.92 4.97 -1.03
C SER A 280 9.81 3.94 -1.74
N PHE A 281 9.82 2.70 -1.25
CA PHE A 281 10.53 1.58 -1.86
C PHE A 281 9.63 0.82 -2.86
N PHE A 282 8.44 0.39 -2.45
CA PHE A 282 7.65 -0.54 -3.29
C PHE A 282 6.80 0.16 -4.36
N LEU A 283 6.22 1.33 -4.10
CA LEU A 283 5.35 1.99 -5.08
C LEU A 283 6.13 2.41 -6.34
N PRO A 284 7.33 3.03 -6.25
CA PRO A 284 8.11 3.37 -7.45
C PRO A 284 8.59 2.17 -8.27
N ARG A 285 8.49 0.95 -7.72
CA ARG A 285 8.86 -0.31 -8.37
C ARG A 285 7.66 -1.03 -9.01
N LEU A 286 6.44 -0.49 -8.87
CA LEU A 286 5.30 -0.92 -9.69
C LEU A 286 5.51 -0.48 -11.15
N ASN A 287 4.82 -1.15 -12.07
CA ASN A 287 4.97 -0.88 -13.51
C ASN A 287 4.59 0.57 -13.86
N GLY A 288 5.49 1.25 -14.59
CA GLY A 288 5.36 2.64 -15.01
C GLY A 288 5.02 3.61 -13.88
N SER A 289 3.95 4.40 -14.02
CA SER A 289 3.52 5.39 -13.01
C SER A 289 2.34 4.93 -12.14
N ILE A 290 2.00 3.63 -12.12
CA ILE A 290 0.93 3.10 -11.27
C ILE A 290 1.19 3.43 -9.80
N GLY A 291 2.41 3.23 -9.31
CA GLY A 291 2.75 3.50 -7.91
C GLY A 291 2.54 4.95 -7.52
N THR A 292 3.04 5.89 -8.32
CA THR A 292 2.83 7.34 -8.10
C THR A 292 1.35 7.72 -8.16
N TYR A 293 0.58 7.11 -9.07
CA TYR A 293 -0.87 7.31 -9.13
C TYR A 293 -1.54 6.89 -7.82
N LEU A 294 -1.32 5.65 -7.38
CA LEU A 294 -1.91 5.11 -6.15
C LEU A 294 -1.46 5.90 -4.90
N ALA A 295 -0.20 6.32 -4.85
CA ALA A 295 0.35 7.12 -3.75
C ALA A 295 -0.35 8.48 -3.58
N LEU A 296 -0.62 9.16 -4.70
CA LEU A 296 -1.19 10.50 -4.69
C LEU A 296 -2.71 10.51 -4.57
N THR A 297 -3.39 9.56 -5.21
CA THR A 297 -4.86 9.52 -5.25
C THR A 297 -5.45 8.70 -4.11
N GLY A 298 -4.70 7.78 -3.51
CA GLY A 298 -5.26 6.83 -2.54
C GLY A 298 -6.34 5.93 -3.14
N GLU A 299 -6.36 5.79 -4.46
CA GLU A 299 -7.32 4.94 -5.18
C GLU A 299 -7.22 3.48 -4.77
N ARG A 300 -8.35 2.79 -4.88
CA ARG A 300 -8.49 1.42 -4.42
C ARG A 300 -8.22 0.43 -5.54
N LEU A 301 -7.42 -0.59 -5.23
CA LEU A 301 -7.31 -1.80 -6.03
C LEU A 301 -8.15 -2.89 -5.38
N GLU A 302 -9.23 -3.27 -6.05
CA GLU A 302 -10.16 -4.29 -5.57
C GLU A 302 -9.88 -5.65 -6.19
N GLY A 303 -9.89 -6.67 -5.36
CA GLY A 303 -9.76 -8.09 -5.72
C GLY A 303 -8.62 -8.37 -6.68
N VAL A 304 -8.98 -8.88 -7.87
CA VAL A 304 -8.02 -9.28 -8.91
C VAL A 304 -7.18 -8.10 -9.42
N ASN A 305 -7.63 -6.85 -9.28
CA ASN A 305 -6.84 -5.70 -9.71
C ASN A 305 -5.63 -5.44 -8.82
N ALA A 306 -5.64 -5.89 -7.55
CA ALA A 306 -4.42 -5.89 -6.72
C ALA A 306 -3.39 -6.88 -7.26
N PHE A 307 -3.83 -8.00 -7.83
CA PHE A 307 -2.96 -8.98 -8.49
C PHE A 307 -2.41 -8.45 -9.82
N TYR A 308 -3.27 -7.93 -10.71
CA TYR A 308 -2.84 -7.36 -11.99
C TYR A 308 -1.86 -6.17 -11.84
N ALA A 309 -2.05 -5.32 -10.83
CA ALA A 309 -1.16 -4.20 -10.56
C ALA A 309 0.22 -4.62 -10.01
N GLY A 310 0.40 -5.89 -9.64
CA GLY A 310 1.63 -6.42 -9.03
C GLY A 310 1.74 -6.20 -7.52
N VAL A 311 0.68 -5.67 -6.88
CA VAL A 311 0.59 -5.54 -5.42
C VAL A 311 0.50 -6.92 -4.80
N ALA A 312 -0.41 -7.78 -5.26
CA ALA A 312 -0.46 -9.19 -4.85
C ALA A 312 0.35 -10.08 -5.80
N THR A 313 0.88 -11.18 -5.29
CA THR A 313 1.58 -12.22 -6.07
C THR A 313 0.68 -13.34 -6.55
N HIS A 314 -0.44 -13.55 -5.85
CA HIS A 314 -1.38 -14.62 -6.10
C HIS A 314 -2.80 -14.10 -5.91
N TYR A 315 -3.76 -14.73 -6.58
CA TYR A 315 -5.19 -14.50 -6.41
C TYR A 315 -5.88 -15.84 -6.15
N VAL A 316 -6.48 -15.98 -4.96
CA VAL A 316 -7.14 -17.20 -4.52
C VAL A 316 -8.50 -16.81 -3.93
N HIS A 317 -9.57 -17.53 -4.30
CA HIS A 317 -10.89 -17.26 -3.74
C HIS A 317 -10.90 -17.49 -2.22
N SER A 318 -11.57 -16.62 -1.44
CA SER A 318 -11.51 -16.64 0.03
C SER A 318 -11.93 -17.97 0.64
N SER A 319 -12.84 -18.71 0.00
CA SER A 319 -13.25 -20.05 0.45
C SER A 319 -12.14 -21.10 0.44
N SER A 320 -11.09 -20.89 -0.36
CA SER A 320 -9.97 -21.80 -0.50
C SER A 320 -8.85 -21.51 0.49
N LEU A 321 -8.89 -20.39 1.23
CA LEU A 321 -7.83 -20.02 2.16
C LEU A 321 -7.65 -21.04 3.29
N TYR A 322 -8.73 -21.49 3.94
CA TYR A 322 -8.61 -22.47 5.03
C TYR A 322 -8.06 -23.83 4.55
N PRO A 323 -8.57 -24.43 3.46
CA PRO A 323 -7.92 -25.59 2.85
C PRO A 323 -6.43 -25.38 2.50
N LEU A 324 -6.08 -24.19 1.99
CA LEU A 324 -4.70 -23.83 1.68
C LEU A 324 -3.83 -23.76 2.96
N GLU A 325 -4.32 -23.21 4.07
CA GLU A 325 -3.61 -23.21 5.35
C GLU A 325 -3.25 -24.63 5.81
N LEU A 326 -4.22 -25.56 5.69
CA LEU A 326 -4.00 -26.96 6.04
C LEU A 326 -2.93 -27.58 5.13
N ARG A 327 -3.00 -27.33 3.82
CA ARG A 327 -2.02 -27.84 2.87
C ARG A 327 -0.62 -27.31 3.13
N LEU A 328 -0.48 -26.00 3.37
CA LEU A 328 0.81 -25.39 3.70
C LEU A 328 1.40 -25.97 4.99
N ALA A 329 0.56 -26.34 5.97
CA ALA A 329 1.02 -26.95 7.22
C ALA A 329 1.55 -28.39 7.04
N GLU A 330 1.13 -29.09 5.99
CA GLU A 330 1.62 -30.43 5.66
C GLU A 330 2.99 -30.42 4.97
N LEU A 331 3.44 -29.27 4.44
CA LEU A 331 4.71 -29.17 3.74
C LEU A 331 5.88 -29.53 4.66
N ARG A 332 6.80 -30.31 4.12
CA ARG A 332 8.05 -30.71 4.77
C ARG A 332 9.21 -30.16 3.96
N PHE A 333 10.06 -29.42 4.65
CA PHE A 333 11.31 -28.90 4.11
C PHE A 333 12.46 -29.65 4.75
N LYS A 334 13.52 -29.84 4.00
CA LYS A 334 14.78 -30.33 4.54
C LYS A 334 15.53 -29.15 5.16
N ASP A 335 16.30 -29.43 6.20
CA ASP A 335 17.00 -28.36 6.93
C ASP A 335 17.99 -27.59 6.04
N TYR A 336 18.51 -28.24 4.99
CA TYR A 336 19.43 -27.64 4.03
C TYR A 336 18.74 -27.00 2.80
N ASP A 337 17.41 -27.06 2.68
CA ASP A 337 16.70 -26.38 1.60
C ASP A 337 16.88 -24.86 1.74
N SER A 338 17.35 -24.23 0.67
CA SER A 338 17.48 -22.79 0.57
C SER A 338 16.12 -22.09 0.68
N ILE A 339 16.12 -20.80 1.03
CA ILE A 339 14.89 -20.00 1.07
C ILE A 339 14.14 -20.02 -0.28
N GLU A 340 14.86 -20.07 -1.40
CA GLU A 340 14.29 -20.11 -2.74
C GLU A 340 13.58 -21.43 -3.02
N GLU A 341 14.20 -22.58 -2.70
CA GLU A 341 13.57 -23.90 -2.84
C GLU A 341 12.31 -24.02 -1.98
N ARG A 342 12.36 -23.49 -0.76
CA ARG A 342 11.19 -23.47 0.15
C ARG A 342 10.06 -22.63 -0.44
N LEU A 343 10.38 -21.43 -0.93
CA LEU A 343 9.40 -20.53 -1.54
C LEU A 343 8.84 -21.08 -2.86
N ASP A 344 9.64 -21.76 -3.68
CA ASP A 344 9.18 -22.41 -4.93
C ASP A 344 8.15 -23.52 -4.64
N LEU A 345 8.37 -24.33 -3.60
CA LEU A 345 7.40 -25.34 -3.18
C LEU A 345 6.11 -24.71 -2.64
N ILE A 346 6.22 -23.59 -1.93
CA ILE A 346 5.06 -22.84 -1.42
C ILE A 346 4.26 -22.23 -2.57
N ASP A 347 4.94 -21.59 -3.52
CA ASP A 347 4.34 -21.01 -4.73
C ASP A 347 3.58 -22.08 -5.51
N SER A 348 4.22 -23.22 -5.83
CA SER A 348 3.55 -24.32 -6.54
C SER A 348 2.36 -24.87 -5.76
N THR A 349 2.45 -24.95 -4.43
CA THR A 349 1.34 -25.40 -3.57
C THR A 349 0.18 -24.42 -3.58
N ILE A 350 0.44 -23.11 -3.64
CA ILE A 350 -0.61 -22.09 -3.72
C ILE A 350 -1.31 -22.14 -5.08
N GLU A 351 -0.56 -22.33 -6.17
CA GLU A 351 -1.10 -22.44 -7.52
C GLU A 351 -2.09 -23.62 -7.67
N GLU A 352 -1.97 -24.68 -6.86
CA GLU A 352 -2.96 -25.78 -6.80
C GLU A 352 -4.36 -25.31 -6.34
N PHE A 353 -4.45 -24.19 -5.61
CA PHE A 353 -5.70 -23.65 -5.05
C PHE A 353 -6.29 -22.50 -5.87
N VAL A 354 -5.61 -22.10 -6.96
CA VAL A 354 -6.09 -21.04 -7.85
C VAL A 354 -7.24 -21.57 -8.70
N THR A 355 -8.45 -21.05 -8.49
CA THR A 355 -9.68 -21.50 -9.16
C THR A 355 -9.97 -20.79 -10.49
N GLY A 356 -8.98 -20.08 -11.03
CA GLY A 356 -9.13 -19.17 -12.17
C GLY A 356 -9.45 -17.73 -11.75
N LEU A 357 -9.21 -16.79 -12.67
CA LEU A 357 -9.50 -15.37 -12.47
C LEU A 357 -10.97 -15.07 -12.79
N PRO A 358 -11.60 -14.08 -12.12
CA PRO A 358 -12.96 -13.66 -12.43
C PRO A 358 -13.05 -13.14 -13.88
N HIS A 359 -14.03 -13.66 -14.63
CA HIS A 359 -14.22 -13.31 -16.05
C HIS A 359 -14.98 -11.99 -16.25
N ASP A 360 -15.71 -11.55 -15.23
CA ASP A 360 -16.55 -10.36 -15.18
C ASP A 360 -15.82 -9.13 -14.60
N GLN A 361 -14.60 -9.30 -14.11
CA GLN A 361 -13.78 -8.22 -13.54
C GLN A 361 -12.58 -7.93 -14.46
N PRO A 362 -12.69 -6.95 -15.37
CA PRO A 362 -11.59 -6.61 -16.26
C PRO A 362 -10.43 -5.98 -15.50
N MET A 363 -9.25 -6.02 -16.11
CA MET A 363 -8.08 -5.25 -15.66
C MET A 363 -8.36 -3.76 -15.83
N ILE A 364 -8.58 -3.04 -14.71
CA ILE A 364 -9.03 -1.63 -14.70
C ILE A 364 -7.93 -0.70 -15.19
N ILE A 365 -6.69 -0.90 -14.73
CA ILE A 365 -5.54 -0.09 -15.11
C ILE A 365 -4.86 -0.71 -16.33
N SER A 366 -5.53 -0.64 -17.49
CA SER A 366 -5.07 -1.20 -18.78
C SER A 366 -5.25 -0.21 -19.95
N GLY A 367 -4.62 -0.48 -21.10
CA GLY A 367 -4.92 0.18 -22.37
C GLY A 367 -4.78 1.71 -22.33
N GLU A 368 -5.77 2.45 -22.85
CA GLU A 368 -5.74 3.92 -22.89
C GLU A 368 -5.76 4.57 -21.50
N ARG A 369 -6.43 3.96 -20.52
CA ARG A 369 -6.41 4.41 -19.11
C ARG A 369 -4.99 4.31 -18.56
N ARG A 370 -4.35 3.16 -18.76
CA ARG A 370 -2.96 2.90 -18.32
C ARG A 370 -1.96 3.86 -18.98
N LYS A 371 -2.11 4.15 -20.28
CA LYS A 371 -1.30 5.15 -21.00
C LYS A 371 -1.50 6.56 -20.42
N ALA A 372 -2.72 6.95 -20.10
CA ALA A 372 -2.99 8.25 -19.47
C ALA A 372 -2.34 8.36 -18.09
N ILE A 373 -2.43 7.30 -17.26
CA ILE A 373 -1.73 7.26 -15.97
C ILE A 373 -0.22 7.50 -16.16
N ASP A 374 0.44 6.78 -17.08
CA ASP A 374 1.86 7.01 -17.36
C ASP A 374 2.15 8.44 -17.80
N ARG A 375 1.36 9.00 -18.73
CA ARG A 375 1.57 10.36 -19.22
C ARG A 375 1.37 11.43 -18.15
N CYS A 376 0.37 11.26 -17.28
CA CYS A 376 -0.02 12.26 -16.29
C CYS A 376 0.83 12.18 -15.03
N PHE A 377 1.17 10.98 -14.54
CA PHE A 377 1.82 10.77 -13.24
C PHE A 377 3.34 10.60 -13.33
N ASN A 378 3.93 10.66 -14.54
CA ASN A 378 5.39 10.71 -14.72
C ASN A 378 6.01 12.11 -14.58
N LYS A 379 5.24 13.12 -14.14
CA LYS A 379 5.69 14.51 -14.09
C LYS A 379 6.53 14.83 -12.85
N GLY A 380 7.28 15.93 -12.94
CA GLY A 380 8.18 16.39 -11.89
C GLY A 380 7.50 17.13 -10.73
N SER A 381 6.27 17.64 -10.92
CA SER A 381 5.57 18.48 -9.95
C SER A 381 4.06 18.22 -9.98
N ILE A 382 3.36 18.46 -8.86
CA ILE A 382 1.90 18.29 -8.75
C ILE A 382 1.19 19.24 -9.73
N ILE A 383 1.66 20.47 -9.88
CA ILE A 383 1.13 21.43 -10.85
C ILE A 383 1.20 20.87 -12.29
N SER A 384 2.29 20.17 -12.62
CA SER A 384 2.46 19.53 -13.93
C SER A 384 1.53 18.31 -14.10
N ILE A 385 1.33 17.52 -13.05
CA ILE A 385 0.37 16.41 -13.04
C ILE A 385 -1.05 16.93 -13.30
N ILE A 386 -1.46 17.97 -12.56
CA ILE A 386 -2.77 18.62 -12.72
C ILE A 386 -2.94 19.17 -14.14
N SER A 387 -1.91 19.81 -14.69
CA SER A 387 -1.92 20.34 -16.05
C SER A 387 -2.05 19.23 -17.09
N ALA A 388 -1.36 18.10 -16.90
CA ALA A 388 -1.47 16.93 -17.77
C ALA A 388 -2.87 16.29 -17.69
N LEU A 389 -3.44 16.14 -16.50
CA LEU A 389 -4.82 15.63 -16.32
C LEU A 389 -5.85 16.55 -16.99
N LYS A 390 -5.71 17.87 -16.88
CA LYS A 390 -6.60 18.83 -17.56
C LYS A 390 -6.53 18.74 -19.08
N ALA A 391 -5.40 18.28 -19.64
CA ALA A 391 -5.22 18.11 -21.08
C ALA A 391 -5.74 16.76 -21.61
N GLU A 392 -6.04 15.81 -20.72
CA GLU A 392 -6.62 14.52 -21.12
C GLU A 392 -8.03 14.71 -21.71
N ASN A 393 -8.29 13.98 -22.78
CA ASN A 393 -9.51 14.09 -23.57
C ASN A 393 -9.97 12.71 -24.05
N GLY A 394 -11.02 12.67 -24.88
CA GLY A 394 -11.56 11.42 -25.41
C GLY A 394 -12.04 10.47 -24.30
N THR A 395 -11.67 9.19 -24.40
CA THR A 395 -12.07 8.12 -23.46
C THR A 395 -11.53 8.31 -22.04
N ASN A 396 -10.51 9.15 -21.85
CA ASN A 396 -9.91 9.40 -20.54
C ASN A 396 -10.44 10.63 -19.82
N LYS A 397 -11.26 11.46 -20.49
CA LYS A 397 -11.72 12.75 -19.94
C LYS A 397 -12.42 12.62 -18.58
N ALA A 398 -13.41 11.73 -18.47
CA ALA A 398 -14.20 11.58 -17.24
C ALA A 398 -13.34 11.19 -16.03
N TRP A 399 -12.47 10.19 -16.19
CA TRP A 399 -11.53 9.80 -15.13
C TRP A 399 -10.53 10.89 -14.79
N ALA A 400 -10.05 11.66 -15.77
CA ALA A 400 -9.12 12.75 -15.49
C ALA A 400 -9.81 13.84 -14.66
N GLU A 401 -11.07 14.16 -14.97
CA GLU A 401 -11.91 15.07 -14.18
C GLU A 401 -12.19 14.54 -12.77
N GLU A 402 -12.52 13.26 -12.62
CA GLU A 402 -12.69 12.59 -11.32
C GLU A 402 -11.40 12.60 -10.50
N THR A 403 -10.28 12.28 -11.14
CA THR A 403 -8.94 12.28 -10.51
C THR A 403 -8.55 13.68 -10.06
N LEU A 404 -8.84 14.72 -10.86
CA LEU A 404 -8.63 16.12 -10.47
C LEU A 404 -9.47 16.51 -9.25
N GLN A 405 -10.74 16.09 -9.21
CA GLN A 405 -11.61 16.33 -8.06
C GLN A 405 -11.09 15.64 -6.81
N LEU A 406 -10.62 14.39 -6.94
CA LEU A 406 -10.02 13.63 -5.85
C LEU A 406 -8.78 14.33 -5.29
N LEU A 407 -7.81 14.65 -6.15
CA LEU A 407 -6.58 15.35 -5.74
C LEU A 407 -6.87 16.73 -5.11
N SER A 408 -7.92 17.42 -5.54
CA SER A 408 -8.29 18.72 -4.96
C SER A 408 -8.75 18.66 -3.51
N ARG A 409 -9.12 17.47 -3.01
CA ARG A 409 -9.57 17.25 -1.63
C ARG A 409 -8.45 16.79 -0.70
N HIS A 410 -7.26 16.50 -1.23
CA HIS A 410 -6.12 16.02 -0.46
C HIS A 410 -5.27 17.19 0.05
N SER A 411 -4.49 16.96 1.10
CA SER A 411 -3.55 17.97 1.62
C SER A 411 -2.53 18.34 0.53
N PRO A 412 -2.42 19.63 0.13
CA PRO A 412 -1.42 20.06 -0.85
C PRO A 412 0.01 19.76 -0.41
N THR A 413 0.30 19.91 0.88
CA THR A 413 1.59 19.56 1.48
C THR A 413 1.89 18.07 1.28
N SER A 414 0.93 17.21 1.62
CA SER A 414 1.04 15.76 1.53
C SER A 414 1.24 15.28 0.09
N LEU A 415 0.52 15.88 -0.87
CA LEU A 415 0.71 15.60 -2.29
C LEU A 415 2.14 15.92 -2.75
N CYS A 416 2.64 17.13 -2.42
CA CYS A 416 3.99 17.55 -2.82
C CYS A 416 5.07 16.66 -2.19
N VAL A 417 4.95 16.36 -0.89
CA VAL A 417 5.88 15.47 -0.17
C VAL A 417 5.86 14.08 -0.78
N THR A 418 4.67 13.52 -1.04
CA THR A 418 4.51 12.19 -1.60
C THR A 418 5.13 12.08 -2.99
N LEU A 419 4.92 13.07 -3.87
CA LEU A 419 5.54 13.05 -5.19
C LEU A 419 7.07 13.09 -5.11
N ARG A 420 7.62 13.97 -4.25
CA ARG A 420 9.07 14.02 -4.01
C ARG A 420 9.58 12.68 -3.47
N LEU A 421 8.87 12.07 -2.52
CA LEU A 421 9.19 10.77 -1.95
C LEU A 421 9.25 9.67 -3.02
N MET A 422 8.28 9.60 -3.93
CA MET A 422 8.26 8.63 -5.03
C MET A 422 9.45 8.80 -6.00
N GLN A 423 9.86 10.05 -6.26
CA GLN A 423 10.95 10.35 -7.20
C GLN A 423 12.33 9.96 -6.65
N ILE A 424 12.57 10.18 -5.35
CA ILE A 424 13.87 9.93 -4.71
C ILE A 424 13.95 8.51 -4.12
N GLY A 425 12.84 7.97 -3.60
CA GLY A 425 12.75 6.66 -2.95
C GLY A 425 13.07 5.48 -3.87
N LYS A 426 12.87 5.65 -5.19
CA LYS A 426 13.25 4.64 -6.18
C LYS A 426 14.74 4.26 -6.18
N LYS A 427 15.60 5.11 -5.60
CA LYS A 427 17.06 4.89 -5.51
C LYS A 427 17.50 4.36 -4.14
N TRP A 428 16.60 4.33 -3.17
CA TRP A 428 16.91 3.89 -1.83
C TRP A 428 16.89 2.37 -1.75
N THR A 429 17.75 1.87 -0.87
CA THR A 429 17.66 0.53 -0.31
C THR A 429 16.47 0.40 0.64
N ILE A 430 16.11 -0.83 1.02
CA ILE A 430 14.97 -1.07 1.91
C ILE A 430 15.20 -0.48 3.31
N ALA A 431 16.42 -0.55 3.85
CA ALA A 431 16.74 0.04 5.15
C ALA A 431 16.70 1.58 5.11
N GLU A 432 17.26 2.19 4.06
CA GLU A 432 17.21 3.64 3.86
C GLU A 432 15.76 4.15 3.74
N ALA A 433 14.88 3.40 3.08
CA ALA A 433 13.47 3.75 2.96
C ALA A 433 12.81 3.93 4.33
N PHE A 434 12.89 2.92 5.20
CA PHE A 434 12.31 3.00 6.55
C PHE A 434 12.96 4.07 7.43
N GLN A 435 14.29 4.25 7.34
CA GLN A 435 14.99 5.27 8.13
C GLN A 435 14.58 6.70 7.72
N ARG A 436 14.43 6.94 6.42
CA ARG A 436 14.05 8.26 5.90
C ARG A 436 12.55 8.52 6.08
N GLU A 437 11.71 7.52 5.90
CA GLU A 437 10.29 7.61 6.21
C GLU A 437 10.04 7.86 7.71
N HIS A 438 10.86 7.30 8.62
CA HIS A 438 10.77 7.61 10.05
C HIS A 438 11.08 9.09 10.33
N ALA A 439 12.17 9.62 9.75
CA ALA A 439 12.50 11.03 9.87
C ALA A 439 11.38 11.92 9.31
N LEU A 440 10.76 11.49 8.21
CA LEU A 440 9.63 12.17 7.58
C LEU A 440 8.39 12.16 8.48
N ALA A 441 8.00 11.00 9.01
CA ALA A 441 6.87 10.83 9.92
C ALA A 441 7.01 11.70 11.19
N ALA A 442 8.22 11.78 11.75
CA ALA A 442 8.52 12.64 12.90
C ALA A 442 8.14 14.11 12.64
N ARG A 443 8.38 14.61 11.41
CA ARG A 443 8.02 15.98 11.01
C ARG A 443 6.51 16.15 10.86
N PHE A 444 5.82 15.15 10.32
CA PHE A 444 4.36 15.18 10.19
C PHE A 444 3.64 15.20 11.55
N MET A 445 4.17 14.51 12.56
CA MET A 445 3.58 14.54 13.91
C MET A 445 3.62 15.93 14.56
N GLN A 446 4.52 16.80 14.11
CA GLN A 446 4.64 18.19 14.56
C GLN A 446 3.72 19.16 13.78
N LYS A 447 3.06 18.70 12.71
CA LYS A 447 2.33 19.55 11.75
C LYS A 447 0.81 19.37 11.86
N SER A 448 0.08 20.38 11.41
CA SER A 448 -1.38 20.47 11.56
C SER A 448 -2.14 19.56 10.60
N ASP A 449 -1.72 19.45 9.33
CA ASP A 449 -2.49 18.74 8.29
C ASP A 449 -2.82 17.30 8.67
N PHE A 450 -1.88 16.55 9.26
CA PHE A 450 -2.15 15.18 9.72
C PHE A 450 -3.23 15.14 10.81
N ASN A 451 -3.10 16.00 11.82
CA ASN A 451 -4.04 16.06 12.94
C ASN A 451 -5.44 16.50 12.45
N GLU A 452 -5.50 17.53 11.60
CA GLU A 452 -6.72 18.04 10.98
C GLU A 452 -7.40 16.99 10.11
N GLY A 453 -6.65 16.32 9.24
CA GLY A 453 -7.18 15.32 8.32
C GLY A 453 -7.77 14.11 9.03
N VAL A 454 -7.07 13.60 10.04
CA VAL A 454 -7.59 12.50 10.88
C VAL A 454 -8.78 12.95 11.72
N ASP A 455 -8.74 14.15 12.29
CA ASP A 455 -9.85 14.70 13.06
C ASP A 455 -11.11 14.79 12.21
N GLU A 456 -11.03 15.42 11.04
CA GLU A 456 -12.19 15.71 10.21
C GLU A 456 -12.75 14.48 9.48
N LEU A 457 -11.90 13.51 9.13
CA LEU A 457 -12.31 12.35 8.35
C LEU A 457 -12.62 11.12 9.20
N LEU A 458 -11.97 10.94 10.35
CA LEU A 458 -12.07 9.70 11.14
C LEU A 458 -12.74 9.92 12.50
N ILE A 459 -12.52 11.06 13.15
CA ILE A 459 -13.06 11.34 14.50
C ILE A 459 -14.39 12.09 14.43
N SER A 460 -14.40 13.32 13.88
CA SER A 460 -15.61 14.14 13.73
C SER A 460 -16.51 13.60 12.60
N LYS A 461 -15.86 13.06 11.55
CA LYS A 461 -16.50 12.59 10.30
C LYS A 461 -17.31 13.69 9.60
N LEU A 462 -16.91 14.95 9.73
CA LEU A 462 -17.53 16.06 9.01
C LEU A 462 -17.12 16.07 7.53
N GLY A 463 -15.94 15.54 7.20
CA GLY A 463 -15.56 15.32 5.80
C GLY A 463 -14.86 16.48 5.10
N GLU A 464 -14.56 17.58 5.80
CA GLU A 464 -14.03 18.82 5.22
C GLU A 464 -12.78 19.36 5.96
N PRO A 465 -11.61 18.72 5.81
CA PRO A 465 -10.38 19.19 6.44
C PRO A 465 -9.93 20.56 5.93
N LYS A 466 -9.42 21.40 6.84
CA LYS A 466 -8.86 22.72 6.53
C LYS A 466 -7.34 22.66 6.40
N TRP A 467 -6.88 22.31 5.21
CA TRP A 467 -5.45 22.20 4.91
C TRP A 467 -4.72 23.55 5.00
N ASP A 468 -3.45 23.50 5.38
CA ASP A 468 -2.52 24.63 5.28
C ASP A 468 -1.28 24.24 4.44
N PRO A 469 -1.14 24.74 3.20
CA PRO A 469 -2.03 25.66 2.51
C PRO A 469 -3.34 25.00 2.03
N PRO A 470 -4.43 25.78 1.80
CA PRO A 470 -5.76 25.21 1.51
C PRO A 470 -5.86 24.59 0.11
N LEU A 471 -5.17 25.14 -0.89
CA LEU A 471 -5.19 24.63 -2.25
C LEU A 471 -3.77 24.54 -2.82
N ILE A 472 -3.57 23.61 -3.75
CA ILE A 472 -2.28 23.43 -4.44
C ILE A 472 -1.79 24.68 -5.17
N LYS A 473 -2.70 25.53 -5.67
CA LYS A 473 -2.35 26.80 -6.32
C LYS A 473 -1.75 27.83 -5.34
N ASP A 474 -1.98 27.64 -4.04
CA ASP A 474 -1.49 28.52 -2.97
C ASP A 474 -0.09 28.08 -2.48
N VAL A 475 0.40 26.92 -2.95
CA VAL A 475 1.80 26.49 -2.75
C VAL A 475 2.70 27.36 -3.62
N LYS A 476 3.47 28.25 -2.98
CA LYS A 476 4.42 29.15 -3.67
C LYS A 476 5.53 28.39 -4.39
N SER A 477 6.05 27.34 -3.76
CA SER A 477 7.11 26.49 -4.29
C SER A 477 6.99 25.08 -3.73
N GLU A 478 6.81 24.10 -4.61
CA GLU A 478 6.76 22.67 -4.23
C GLU A 478 8.11 22.20 -3.64
N ALA A 479 9.22 22.82 -4.02
CA ALA A 479 10.52 22.53 -3.43
C ALA A 479 10.62 23.07 -1.99
N GLU A 480 10.22 24.32 -1.76
CA GLU A 480 10.31 24.95 -0.44
C GLU A 480 9.36 24.32 0.58
N ILE A 481 8.14 23.95 0.18
CA ILE A 481 7.19 23.31 1.10
C ILE A 481 7.63 21.89 1.49
N THR A 482 8.36 21.21 0.62
CA THR A 482 8.84 19.83 0.89
C THR A 482 10.17 19.81 1.62
N GLU A 483 11.04 20.81 1.46
CA GLU A 483 12.40 20.77 2.00
C GLU A 483 12.50 20.44 3.50
N PRO A 484 11.71 21.05 4.40
CA PRO A 484 11.80 20.77 5.85
C PRO A 484 11.52 19.30 6.22
N TYR A 485 10.78 18.59 5.37
CA TYR A 485 10.38 17.21 5.57
C TYR A 485 11.50 16.21 5.21
N PHE A 486 12.41 16.59 4.31
CA PHE A 486 13.52 15.74 3.87
C PHE A 486 14.87 16.12 4.53
N GLN A 487 14.86 17.13 5.40
CA GLN A 487 16.02 17.48 6.23
C GLN A 487 16.15 16.51 7.42
N THR A 488 17.27 15.76 7.40
CA THR A 488 17.60 14.76 8.42
C THR A 488 18.59 15.28 9.47
N ASP A 489 19.04 16.52 9.37
CA ASP A 489 19.99 17.12 10.30
C ASP A 489 19.44 17.07 11.73
N GLY A 490 20.23 16.50 12.65
CA GLY A 490 19.87 16.32 14.05
C GLY A 490 18.89 15.18 14.37
N ILE A 491 18.40 14.45 13.36
CA ILE A 491 17.56 13.26 13.56
C ILE A 491 18.46 12.02 13.53
N GLN A 492 18.52 11.29 14.65
CA GLN A 492 19.20 9.99 14.67
C GLN A 492 18.45 9.02 13.76
N PRO A 493 19.14 8.34 12.81
CA PRO A 493 18.51 7.34 11.98
C PRO A 493 17.82 6.27 12.82
N LEU A 494 16.67 5.77 12.33
CA LEU A 494 15.96 4.67 12.99
C LEU A 494 16.90 3.46 13.14
N LYS A 495 17.11 3.02 14.38
CA LYS A 495 17.86 1.79 14.65
C LYS A 495 16.97 0.58 14.33
N LEU A 496 17.26 -0.09 13.23
CA LEU A 496 16.57 -1.29 12.78
C LEU A 496 16.96 -2.52 13.63
N LEU A 497 16.16 -3.58 13.55
CA LEU A 497 16.30 -4.80 14.38
C LEU A 497 17.40 -5.75 13.90
N ASN A 498 17.82 -5.62 12.64
CA ASN A 498 18.97 -6.29 12.05
C ASN A 498 19.66 -5.32 11.07
N GLY A 499 20.80 -5.75 10.50
CA GLY A 499 21.56 -4.96 9.52
C GLY A 499 21.32 -5.37 8.07
N ASP A 500 20.31 -6.20 7.80
CA ASP A 500 20.04 -6.71 6.46
C ASP A 500 19.40 -5.61 5.59
N ASP A 501 19.83 -5.57 4.34
CA ASP A 501 19.46 -4.50 3.42
C ASP A 501 19.63 -4.96 1.96
N TYR A 502 18.87 -4.35 1.04
CA TYR A 502 18.92 -4.64 -0.38
C TYR A 502 18.38 -3.47 -1.23
N PRO A 503 18.91 -3.28 -2.46
CA PRO A 503 18.43 -2.25 -3.38
C PRO A 503 17.18 -2.67 -4.16
N ASP A 504 16.86 -3.96 -4.23
CA ASP A 504 15.64 -4.49 -4.83
C ASP A 504 15.24 -5.80 -4.14
N TYR A 505 13.94 -6.14 -4.19
CA TYR A 505 13.42 -7.32 -3.51
C TYR A 505 14.09 -8.61 -4.01
N PRO A 506 14.62 -9.46 -3.10
CA PRO A 506 15.35 -10.67 -3.48
C PRO A 506 14.46 -11.77 -4.08
N HIS A 507 13.14 -11.70 -3.88
CA HIS A 507 12.19 -12.77 -4.22
C HIS A 507 11.05 -12.30 -5.14
N ASN A 508 11.36 -11.50 -6.16
CA ASN A 508 10.37 -10.93 -7.08
C ASN A 508 9.76 -11.92 -8.10
N LYS A 509 10.29 -13.14 -8.22
CA LYS A 509 9.90 -14.09 -9.29
C LYS A 509 8.45 -14.61 -9.23
N TYR A 510 7.80 -14.50 -8.08
CA TYR A 510 6.42 -14.98 -7.86
C TYR A 510 5.33 -13.99 -8.32
N ARG A 511 5.73 -12.81 -8.82
CA ARG A 511 4.83 -11.78 -9.34
C ARG A 511 4.48 -12.04 -10.81
N LEU A 512 3.46 -11.36 -11.31
CA LEU A 512 3.24 -11.24 -12.76
C LEU A 512 4.44 -10.53 -13.42
N PRO A 513 4.73 -10.81 -14.70
CA PRO A 513 5.86 -10.21 -15.41
C PRO A 513 5.81 -8.67 -15.40
N SER A 514 6.95 -8.04 -15.16
CA SER A 514 7.09 -6.58 -15.24
C SER A 514 7.17 -6.09 -16.68
N GLU A 515 6.89 -4.80 -16.90
CA GLU A 515 7.03 -4.17 -18.21
C GLU A 515 8.45 -4.27 -18.75
N GLU A 516 9.47 -4.08 -17.91
CA GLU A 516 10.87 -4.18 -18.33
C GLU A 516 11.22 -5.63 -18.70
N ALA A 517 10.75 -6.63 -17.94
CA ALA A 517 10.98 -8.04 -18.27
C ALA A 517 10.36 -8.43 -19.62
N VAL A 518 9.13 -7.97 -19.91
CA VAL A 518 8.47 -8.22 -21.20
C VAL A 518 9.22 -7.54 -22.35
N LYS A 519 9.63 -6.29 -22.15
CA LYS A 519 10.42 -5.52 -23.11
C LYS A 519 11.79 -6.14 -23.39
N GLU A 520 12.47 -6.68 -22.37
CA GLU A 520 13.71 -7.43 -22.53
C GLU A 520 13.49 -8.72 -23.33
N ALA A 521 12.42 -9.46 -23.04
CA ALA A 521 12.07 -10.69 -23.77
C ALA A 521 11.80 -10.42 -25.26
N LEU A 522 11.10 -9.31 -25.58
CA LEU A 522 10.81 -8.87 -26.95
C LEU A 522 12.07 -8.41 -27.71
N ARG A 523 13.05 -7.81 -27.01
CA ARG A 523 14.34 -7.43 -27.60
C ARG A 523 15.26 -8.63 -27.86
N GLY A 524 15.03 -9.73 -27.15
CA GLY A 524 15.76 -10.98 -27.27
C GLY A 524 15.43 -11.77 -28.55
N PRO A 525 15.69 -13.09 -28.55
CA PRO A 525 15.45 -13.94 -29.72
C PRO A 525 13.97 -14.14 -30.04
N ASN A 526 13.08 -13.89 -29.07
CA ASN A 526 11.63 -14.06 -29.18
C ASN A 526 10.95 -12.73 -29.51
N ARG A 527 11.05 -12.28 -30.77
CA ARG A 527 10.40 -11.02 -31.21
C ARG A 527 8.88 -11.13 -31.40
N ASP A 528 8.36 -12.35 -31.48
CA ASP A 528 6.93 -12.64 -31.65
C ASP A 528 6.25 -12.73 -30.29
N ILE A 529 5.16 -11.97 -30.10
CA ILE A 529 4.40 -11.91 -28.86
C ILE A 529 3.92 -13.29 -28.39
N SER A 530 3.55 -14.18 -29.32
CA SER A 530 3.12 -15.54 -28.96
C SER A 530 4.25 -16.31 -28.29
N LYS A 531 5.49 -16.15 -28.78
CA LYS A 531 6.67 -16.77 -28.19
C LYS A 531 7.05 -16.15 -26.85
N VAL A 532 6.82 -14.85 -26.68
CA VAL A 532 7.06 -14.16 -25.40
C VAL A 532 6.05 -14.62 -24.35
N ILE A 533 4.77 -14.72 -24.70
CA ILE A 533 3.72 -15.28 -23.83
C ILE A 533 4.08 -16.72 -23.44
N ASP A 534 4.42 -17.59 -24.40
CA ASP A 534 4.82 -18.97 -24.14
C ASP A 534 6.06 -19.05 -23.23
N TYR A 535 7.03 -18.15 -23.41
CA TYR A 535 8.21 -18.05 -22.55
C TYR A 535 7.82 -17.74 -21.10
N PHE A 536 6.97 -16.74 -20.85
CA PHE A 536 6.55 -16.41 -19.49
C PHE A 536 5.63 -17.47 -18.88
N LEU A 537 4.72 -18.07 -19.65
CA LEU A 537 3.89 -19.17 -19.17
C LEU A 537 4.74 -20.38 -18.76
N LYS A 538 5.76 -20.75 -19.54
CA LYS A 538 6.69 -21.82 -19.15
C LYS A 538 7.48 -21.46 -17.90
N LYS A 539 7.99 -20.23 -17.81
CA LYS A 539 8.78 -19.75 -16.67
C LYS A 539 7.98 -19.70 -15.36
N SER A 540 6.68 -19.47 -15.46
CA SER A 540 5.75 -19.35 -14.32
C SER A 540 4.88 -20.59 -14.10
N ALA A 541 5.23 -21.72 -14.72
CA ALA A 541 4.47 -22.98 -14.64
C ALA A 541 2.96 -22.82 -14.96
N GLY A 542 2.61 -21.90 -15.87
CA GLY A 542 1.23 -21.66 -16.28
C GLY A 542 0.41 -20.77 -15.33
N LYS A 543 1.07 -19.97 -14.49
CA LYS A 543 0.42 -18.99 -13.58
C LYS A 543 -0.66 -18.17 -14.31
N GLN A 544 -1.84 -18.10 -13.70
CA GLN A 544 -2.98 -17.36 -14.24
C GLN A 544 -2.68 -15.86 -14.32
N GLY A 545 -3.24 -15.16 -15.31
CA GLY A 545 -3.03 -13.72 -15.50
C GLY A 545 -1.75 -13.34 -16.27
N VAL A 546 -0.80 -14.27 -16.41
CA VAL A 546 0.47 -14.02 -17.12
C VAL A 546 0.21 -13.69 -18.59
N LYS A 547 -0.66 -14.44 -19.26
CA LYS A 547 -0.99 -14.20 -20.67
C LYS A 547 -1.62 -12.82 -20.85
N GLU A 548 -2.59 -12.49 -20.00
CA GLU A 548 -3.35 -11.24 -20.03
C GLU A 548 -2.45 -10.04 -19.80
N VAL A 549 -1.57 -10.09 -18.80
CA VAL A 549 -0.63 -9.00 -18.49
C VAL A 549 0.43 -8.83 -19.56
N VAL A 550 1.04 -9.92 -20.04
CA VAL A 550 2.05 -9.82 -21.11
C VAL A 550 1.44 -9.25 -22.39
N PHE A 551 0.21 -9.64 -22.72
CA PHE A 551 -0.51 -9.13 -23.87
C PHE A 551 -0.88 -7.65 -23.71
N GLU A 552 -1.39 -7.22 -22.55
CA GLU A 552 -1.67 -5.80 -22.26
C GLU A 552 -0.42 -4.93 -22.43
N ILE A 553 0.71 -5.37 -21.85
CA ILE A 553 1.98 -4.65 -21.93
C ILE A 553 2.43 -4.51 -23.37
N PHE A 554 2.28 -5.57 -24.18
CA PHE A 554 2.60 -5.55 -25.60
C PHE A 554 1.70 -4.55 -26.34
N GLU A 555 0.38 -4.72 -26.29
CA GLU A 555 -0.57 -3.88 -27.03
C GLU A 555 -0.40 -2.39 -26.71
N ARG A 556 -0.16 -2.06 -25.43
CA ARG A 556 0.03 -0.67 -25.01
C ARG A 556 1.32 -0.04 -25.56
N ASN A 557 2.39 -0.82 -25.68
CA ASN A 557 3.72 -0.32 -26.03
C ASN A 557 4.12 -0.54 -27.49
N THR A 558 3.27 -1.19 -28.30
CA THR A 558 3.49 -1.36 -29.74
C THR A 558 2.65 -0.42 -30.59
N THR A 559 3.27 0.16 -31.63
CA THR A 559 2.61 1.08 -32.58
C THR A 559 1.80 0.36 -33.66
N ASP A 560 1.98 -0.95 -33.85
CA ASP A 560 1.23 -1.79 -34.79
C ASP A 560 1.03 -3.19 -34.17
N PRO A 561 -0.02 -3.40 -33.34
CA PRO A 561 -0.23 -4.67 -32.63
C PRO A 561 -0.49 -5.88 -33.55
N GLY A 562 -0.74 -5.63 -34.85
CA GLY A 562 -1.06 -6.63 -35.85
C GLY A 562 0.09 -7.02 -36.79
N LYS A 563 1.33 -6.57 -36.54
CA LYS A 563 2.51 -6.91 -37.36
C LYS A 563 3.69 -7.47 -36.56
#